data_AF-A0A5S4UXU1-F1
#
_entry.id   AF-A0A5S4UXU1-F1
#
_cell.length_a   1.000
_cell.length_b   1.000
_cell.length_c   1.000
_cell.angle_alpha   90.00
_cell.angle_beta   90.00
_cell.angle_gamma   90.00
#
_symmetry.space_group_name_H-M   'P 1'
#
loop_
_entity.id
_entity.type
_entity.pdbx_description
1 polymer ?
#
loop_
_entity_poly.entity_id
_entity_poly.type
_entity_poly.pdbx_seq_one_letter_code
_entity_poly.pdbx_strand_id
1 'polypeptide(L)'
;MEEYEPTDVDIARAEQEAADGVFGWSCNYDPSYNEDWHDDVRCNKGAEVIRPYLREWDDFVTEAELMESAREYEAKLNAGG
;
A
#
# COMPACT_ATOMS: atom_id res chain seq x y z
N MET A 1 -26.45 -16.54 -25.98
CA MET A 1 -25.48 -16.01 -25.01
C MET A 1 -26.33 -15.17 -24.09
N GLU A 2 -26.59 -15.65 -22.87
CA GLU A 2 -27.36 -14.86 -21.90
C GLU A 2 -26.47 -13.71 -21.43
N GLU A 3 -27.00 -12.49 -21.51
CA GLU A 3 -26.37 -11.31 -20.92
C GLU A 3 -26.50 -11.45 -19.40
N TYR A 4 -25.35 -11.58 -18.73
CA TYR A 4 -25.30 -11.64 -17.28
C TYR A 4 -25.53 -10.23 -16.72
N GLU A 5 -26.65 -10.02 -16.03
CA GLU A 5 -26.90 -8.83 -15.22
C GLU A 5 -26.54 -9.14 -13.75
N PRO A 6 -25.58 -8.41 -13.14
CA PRO A 6 -25.25 -8.60 -11.73
C PRO A 6 -26.44 -8.21 -10.85
N THR A 7 -26.65 -8.98 -9.78
CA THR A 7 -27.73 -8.67 -8.83
C THR A 7 -27.33 -7.51 -7.91
N ASP A 8 -28.30 -6.86 -7.27
CA ASP A 8 -28.03 -5.84 -6.24
C ASP A 8 -27.13 -6.37 -5.11
N VAL A 9 -27.20 -7.67 -4.82
CA VAL A 9 -26.35 -8.34 -3.83
C VAL A 9 -24.90 -8.46 -4.33
N ASP A 10 -24.70 -8.75 -5.62
CA ASP A 10 -23.37 -8.80 -6.21
C ASP A 10 -22.70 -7.43 -6.23
N ILE A 11 -23.48 -6.39 -6.52
CA ILE A 11 -23.02 -4.99 -6.50
C ILE A 11 -22.63 -4.61 -5.07
N ALA A 12 -23.53 -4.82 -4.11
CA ALA A 12 -23.28 -4.48 -2.70
C ALA A 12 -22.07 -5.24 -2.13
N ARG A 13 -21.86 -6.50 -2.53
CA ARG A 13 -20.67 -7.27 -2.14
C ARG A 13 -19.39 -6.67 -2.72
N ALA A 14 -19.38 -6.32 -4.01
CA ALA A 14 -18.22 -5.70 -4.64
C ALA A 14 -17.89 -4.32 -4.04
N GLU A 15 -18.92 -3.54 -3.70
CA GLU A 15 -18.75 -2.27 -2.98
C GLU A 15 -18.20 -2.50 -1.56
N GLN A 16 -18.70 -3.50 -0.85
CA GLN A 16 -18.20 -3.88 0.47
C GLN A 16 -16.74 -4.33 0.38
N GLU A 17 -16.37 -5.20 -0.56
CA GLU A 17 -14.99 -5.67 -0.79
C GLU A 17 -14.04 -4.51 -1.17
N ALA A 18 -14.52 -3.55 -1.97
CA ALA A 18 -13.77 -2.34 -2.29
C ALA A 18 -13.56 -1.45 -1.06
N ALA A 19 -14.55 -1.38 -0.16
CA ALA A 19 -14.46 -0.65 1.11
C ALA A 19 -13.63 -1.38 2.18
N ASP A 20 -13.63 -2.72 2.16
CA ASP A 20 -12.86 -3.58 3.07
C ASP A 20 -11.35 -3.48 2.77
N GLY A 21 -10.97 -3.22 1.51
CA GLY A 21 -9.59 -2.84 1.14
C GLY A 21 -9.08 -1.53 1.79
N VAL A 22 -9.93 -0.80 2.54
CA VAL A 22 -9.65 0.51 3.16
C VAL A 22 -9.25 0.39 4.64
N PHE A 23 -8.97 -0.81 5.17
CA PHE A 23 -8.65 -1.02 6.61
C PHE A 23 -7.41 -0.28 7.16
N GLY A 24 -6.62 0.35 6.31
CA GLY A 24 -5.48 1.16 6.71
C GLY A 24 -4.48 1.21 5.57
N TRP A 25 -3.47 2.04 5.72
CA TRP A 25 -2.26 1.93 4.95
C TRP A 25 -1.55 0.63 5.31
N SER A 26 -1.13 -0.11 4.28
CA SER A 26 -0.21 -1.24 4.40
C SER A 26 0.99 -0.99 3.50
N CYS A 27 2.19 -1.10 4.06
CA CYS A 27 3.46 -0.87 3.38
C CYS A 27 4.20 -2.20 3.20
N ASN A 28 4.57 -2.50 1.96
CA ASN A 28 5.27 -3.72 1.59
C ASN A 28 6.52 -3.39 0.77
N TYR A 29 7.52 -4.27 0.87
CA TYR A 29 8.68 -4.20 -0.01
C TYR A 29 8.24 -4.53 -1.44
N ASP A 30 8.45 -3.58 -2.34
CA ASP A 30 8.06 -3.60 -3.74
C ASP A 30 9.13 -2.86 -4.57
N PRO A 31 10.25 -3.53 -4.87
CA PRO A 31 11.40 -2.86 -5.46
C PRO A 31 11.03 -2.12 -6.75
N SER A 32 11.45 -0.86 -6.84
CA SER A 32 11.24 -0.02 -8.02
C SER A 32 12.16 -0.44 -9.18
N TYR A 33 13.22 -1.22 -8.87
CA TYR A 33 14.28 -1.65 -9.79
C TYR A 33 15.02 -0.49 -10.45
N ASN A 34 15.00 0.70 -9.83
CA ASN A 34 15.87 1.80 -10.18
C ASN A 34 17.21 1.68 -9.40
N GLU A 35 18.03 2.73 -9.41
CA GLU A 35 19.30 2.79 -8.67
C GLU A 35 19.14 3.35 -7.24
N ASP A 36 17.91 3.50 -6.76
CA ASP A 36 17.54 4.19 -5.52
C ASP A 36 16.63 3.30 -4.65
N TRP A 37 17.23 2.57 -3.71
CA TRP A 37 16.49 1.69 -2.80
C TRP A 37 15.56 2.44 -1.83
N HIS A 38 15.64 3.77 -1.71
CA HIS A 38 14.87 4.53 -0.73
C HIS A 38 13.38 4.58 -1.08
N ASP A 39 13.02 4.28 -2.33
CA ASP A 39 11.63 4.23 -2.84
C ASP A 39 11.13 2.79 -3.14
N ASP A 40 11.86 1.77 -2.69
CA ASP A 40 11.52 0.35 -2.85
C ASP A 40 10.36 -0.12 -1.97
N VAL A 41 9.74 0.78 -1.19
CA VAL A 41 8.56 0.47 -0.39
C VAL A 41 7.32 1.04 -1.07
N ARG A 42 6.28 0.20 -1.21
CA ARG A 42 4.98 0.61 -1.69
C ARG A 42 3.95 0.49 -0.59
N CYS A 43 3.31 1.60 -0.25
CA CYS A 43 2.19 1.65 0.67
C CYS A 43 0.88 1.82 -0.08
N ASN A 44 -0.16 1.09 0.30
CA ASN A 44 -1.48 1.18 -0.31
C ASN A 44 -2.60 1.22 0.74
N LYS A 45 -3.66 1.94 0.42
CA LYS A 45 -4.92 2.01 1.18
C LYS A 45 -6.09 2.07 0.20
N GLY A 46 -6.81 0.97 0.03
CA GLY A 46 -7.83 0.84 -1.02
C GLY A 46 -7.24 1.14 -2.40
N ALA A 47 -7.74 2.20 -3.05
CA ALA A 47 -7.27 2.67 -4.35
C ALA A 47 -6.05 3.62 -4.28
N GLU A 48 -5.70 4.12 -3.09
CA GLU A 48 -4.57 5.03 -2.92
C GLU A 48 -3.26 4.26 -2.82
N VAL A 49 -2.22 4.77 -3.48
CA VAL A 49 -0.89 4.16 -3.53
C VAL A 49 0.14 5.27 -3.39
N ILE A 50 1.11 5.07 -2.50
CA ILE A 50 2.26 5.95 -2.34
C ILE A 50 3.55 5.13 -2.22
N ARG A 51 4.65 5.71 -2.69
CA ARG A 51 6.01 5.19 -2.47
C ARG A 51 6.77 6.22 -1.65
N PRO A 52 6.89 6.05 -0.32
CA PRO A 52 7.63 6.99 0.51
C PRO A 52 9.13 6.89 0.24
N TYR A 53 9.81 8.01 0.36
CA TYR A 53 11.27 8.05 0.38
C TYR A 53 11.74 7.86 1.81
N LEU A 54 12.34 6.70 2.11
CA LEU A 54 12.69 6.31 3.48
C LEU A 54 14.20 6.32 3.67
N ARG A 55 14.68 6.78 4.83
CA ARG A 55 16.10 6.78 5.20
C ARG A 55 17.01 7.57 4.24
N GLU A 56 16.56 8.73 3.75
CA GLU A 56 17.33 9.59 2.82
C GLU A 56 18.75 9.97 3.29
N TRP A 57 19.01 9.86 4.59
CA TRP A 57 20.29 10.18 5.21
C TRP A 57 21.30 9.02 5.17
N ASP A 58 20.93 7.85 4.66
CA ASP A 58 21.70 6.62 4.78
C ASP A 58 22.18 6.15 3.39
N ASP A 59 23.50 6.17 3.17
CA ASP A 59 24.12 5.84 1.87
C ASP A 59 24.04 4.34 1.51
N PHE A 60 23.62 3.47 2.44
CA PHE A 60 23.40 2.05 2.17
C PHE A 60 22.36 1.48 3.13
N VAL A 61 21.19 1.13 2.59
CA VAL A 61 20.07 0.60 3.38
C VAL A 61 19.82 -0.85 3.02
N THR A 62 19.69 -1.72 4.02
CA THR A 62 19.22 -3.09 3.79
C THR A 62 17.69 -3.17 3.70
N GLU A 63 17.15 -4.20 3.05
CA GLU A 63 15.69 -4.41 2.99
C GLU A 63 15.03 -4.41 4.39
N ALA A 64 15.67 -5.06 5.37
CA ALA A 64 15.15 -5.15 6.73
C ALA A 64 15.05 -3.77 7.41
N GLU A 65 16.05 -2.92 7.19
CA GLU A 65 16.13 -1.55 7.67
C GLU A 65 15.12 -0.63 6.99
N LEU A 66 14.95 -0.77 5.69
CA LEU A 66 13.94 -0.06 4.92
C LEU A 66 12.54 -0.42 5.42
N MET A 67 12.29 -1.72 5.66
CA MET A 67 11.01 -2.23 6.16
C MET A 67 10.75 -1.90 7.63
N GLU A 68 11.77 -1.58 8.43
CA GLU A 68 11.60 -1.01 9.77
C GLU A 68 11.01 0.40 9.66
N SER A 69 11.65 1.27 8.86
CA SER A 69 11.16 2.63 8.62
C SER A 69 9.81 2.65 7.90
N ALA A 70 9.53 1.67 7.03
CA ALA A 70 8.23 1.49 6.39
C ALA A 70 7.12 1.23 7.40
N ARG A 71 7.37 0.38 8.41
CA ARG A 71 6.39 0.09 9.47
C ARG A 71 6.12 1.32 10.34
N GLU A 72 7.14 2.11 10.62
CA GLU A 72 6.96 3.39 11.32
C GLU A 72 6.14 4.38 10.50
N TYR A 73 6.38 4.44 9.19
CA TYR A 73 5.63 5.29 8.27
C TYR A 73 4.17 4.83 8.15
N GLU A 74 3.94 3.53 8.00
CA GLU A 74 2.61 2.90 8.01
C GLU A 74 1.83 3.24 9.29
N ALA A 75 2.46 3.08 10.45
CA ALA A 75 1.86 3.41 11.73
C ALA A 75 1.48 4.90 11.83
N LYS A 76 2.33 5.80 11.31
CA LYS A 76 2.01 7.24 11.26
C LYS A 76 0.80 7.53 10.38
N LEU A 77 0.70 6.89 9.21
CA LEU A 77 -0.43 7.08 8.30
C LEU A 77 -1.75 6.54 8.91
N ASN A 78 -1.67 5.43 9.65
CA ASN A 78 -2.83 4.81 10.31
C ASN A 78 -3.23 5.49 11.61
N ALA A 79 -2.35 6.26 12.24
CA ALA A 79 -2.65 7.05 13.44
C ALA A 79 -3.47 8.33 13.15
N GLY A 80 -3.78 8.62 11.89
CA GLY A 80 -4.64 9.74 11.48
C GLY A 80 -3.88 11.05 11.25
N GLY A 81 -2.91 11.03 10.35
CA GLY A 81 -2.11 12.20 9.94
C GLY A 81 -2.89 13.49 9.73
#